data_AF-B8IXN7-F1
#
_entry.id   AF-B8IXN7-F1
#
_cell.length_a   1.000
_cell.length_b   1.000
_cell.length_c   1.000
_cell.angle_alpha   90.00
_cell.angle_beta   90.00
_cell.angle_gamma   90.00
#
_symmetry.space_group_name_H-M   'P 1'
#
loop_
_entity.id
_entity.type
_entity.pdbx_description
1 polymer ?
#
loop_
_entity_poly.entity_id
_entity_poly.type
_entity_poly.pdbx_seq_one_letter_code
_entity_poly.pdbx_strand_id
1 'polypeptide(L)'
;MQKIALGLCATAALLALPSTGSAQGFYFGPGGVQIDDGHRDYYEERRYRRERGMCRELRQACLYKEELGEEGMGNCRRYRRLCT
;
A
#
# COMPACT_ATOMS: atom_id res chain seq x y z
N MET A 1 -36.53 29.49 31.66
CA MET A 1 -36.06 29.46 30.25
C MET A 1 -34.54 29.32 30.12
N GLN A 2 -33.72 29.96 30.97
CA GLN A 2 -32.25 29.96 30.85
C GLN A 2 -31.56 28.61 31.16
N LYS A 3 -32.16 27.77 32.03
CA LYS A 3 -31.61 26.45 32.39
C LYS A 3 -31.78 25.39 31.29
N ILE A 4 -32.75 25.58 30.38
CA ILE A 4 -33.04 24.65 29.28
C ILE A 4 -31.99 24.82 28.17
N ALA A 5 -31.53 26.05 27.94
CA ALA A 5 -30.51 26.37 26.94
C ALA A 5 -29.14 25.74 27.26
N LEU A 6 -28.79 25.62 28.55
CA LEU A 6 -27.49 25.06 28.96
C LEU A 6 -27.40 23.53 28.79
N GLY A 7 -28.53 22.81 28.85
CA GLY A 7 -28.56 21.36 28.66
C GLY A 7 -28.35 20.93 27.20
N LEU A 8 -28.83 21.73 26.25
CA LEU A 8 -28.74 21.44 24.80
C LEU A 8 -27.30 21.54 24.26
N CYS A 9 -26.46 22.41 24.83
CA CYS A 9 -25.08 22.57 24.37
C CYS A 9 -24.18 21.39 24.77
N ALA A 10 -24.44 20.75 25.92
CA ALA A 10 -23.61 19.65 26.41
C ALA A 10 -23.72 18.38 25.55
N THR A 11 -24.87 18.15 24.91
CA THR A 11 -25.11 16.98 24.05
C THR A 11 -24.48 17.10 22.66
N ALA A 12 -24.33 18.32 22.14
CA ALA A 12 -23.72 18.53 20.81
C ALA A 12 -22.22 18.22 20.79
N ALA A 13 -21.52 18.37 21.92
CA ALA A 13 -20.08 18.12 22.01
C ALA A 13 -19.71 16.63 21.90
N LEU A 14 -20.59 15.72 22.34
CA LEU A 14 -20.36 14.27 22.25
C LEU A 14 -20.49 13.73 20.81
N LEU A 15 -21.27 14.40 19.96
CA LEU A 15 -21.41 14.07 18.54
C LEU A 15 -20.28 14.63 17.66
N ALA A 16 -19.49 15.55 18.20
CA ALA A 16 -18.37 16.19 17.51
C ALA A 16 -17.01 15.51 17.78
N LEU A 17 -16.99 14.45 18.59
CA LEU A 17 -15.80 13.61 18.73
C LEU A 17 -15.59 12.87 17.41
N PRO A 18 -14.44 13.02 16.72
CA PRO A 18 -14.13 12.22 15.55
C PRO A 18 -14.18 10.76 15.99
N SER A 19 -15.13 10.01 15.44
CA SER A 19 -15.20 8.56 15.58
C SER A 19 -13.81 8.02 15.30
N THR A 20 -13.15 7.47 16.31
CA THR A 20 -11.84 6.83 16.15
C THR A 20 -11.98 5.78 15.06
N GLY A 21 -11.45 6.09 13.89
CA GLY A 21 -11.54 5.25 12.70
C GLY A 21 -10.97 3.87 13.01
N SER A 22 -11.79 2.83 12.90
CA SER A 22 -11.34 1.45 13.01
C SER A 22 -10.58 1.11 11.72
N ALA A 23 -9.32 0.70 11.83
CA ALA A 23 -8.48 0.33 10.69
C ALA A 23 -8.83 -1.05 10.09
N GLN A 24 -10.06 -1.54 10.29
CA GLN A 24 -10.55 -2.85 9.86
C GLN A 24 -11.92 -2.63 9.21
N GLY A 25 -12.01 -2.85 7.90
CA GLY A 25 -13.20 -2.58 7.11
C GLY A 25 -13.84 -3.87 6.60
N PHE A 26 -15.13 -4.05 6.85
CA PHE A 26 -15.93 -5.06 6.17
C PHE A 26 -16.75 -4.38 5.06
N TYR A 27 -16.51 -4.77 3.82
CA TYR A 27 -17.29 -4.28 2.68
C TYR A 27 -18.29 -5.34 2.22
N PHE A 28 -19.57 -4.96 2.16
CA PHE A 28 -20.66 -5.79 1.64
C PHE A 28 -21.10 -5.25 0.29
N GLY A 29 -21.00 -6.06 -0.77
CA GLY A 29 -21.39 -5.67 -2.13
C GLY A 29 -21.89 -6.83 -2.98
N PRO A 30 -22.23 -6.58 -4.26
CA PRO A 30 -22.73 -7.61 -5.18
C PRO A 30 -21.75 -8.77 -5.43
N GLY A 31 -20.46 -8.58 -5.11
CA GLY A 31 -19.43 -9.63 -5.10
C GLY A 31 -19.29 -10.40 -3.78
N GLY A 32 -20.12 -10.13 -2.78
CA GLY A 32 -20.06 -10.75 -1.45
C GLY A 32 -19.41 -9.88 -0.37
N VAL A 33 -18.90 -10.54 0.67
CA VAL A 33 -18.28 -9.92 1.84
C VAL A 33 -16.75 -9.87 1.66
N GLN A 34 -16.16 -8.69 1.68
CA GLN A 34 -14.71 -8.49 1.71
C GLN A 34 -14.28 -8.05 3.10
N ILE A 35 -13.31 -8.78 3.66
CA ILE A 35 -12.66 -8.48 4.93
C ILE A 35 -11.32 -7.83 4.61
N ASP A 36 -11.18 -6.55 4.92
CA ASP A 36 -9.90 -5.86 4.83
C ASP A 36 -9.19 -5.91 6.19
N ASP A 37 -8.28 -6.87 6.33
CA ASP A 37 -7.49 -7.09 7.54
C ASP A 37 -6.25 -6.19 7.62
N GLY A 38 -6.07 -5.22 6.70
CA GLY A 38 -4.86 -4.40 6.56
C GLY A 38 -3.57 -5.17 6.22
N HIS A 39 -3.61 -6.51 6.25
CA HIS A 39 -2.47 -7.39 5.99
C HIS A 39 -2.04 -7.36 4.53
N ARG A 40 -2.98 -7.11 3.61
CA ARG A 40 -2.73 -7.17 2.17
C ARG A 40 -1.75 -6.09 1.70
N ASP A 41 -1.86 -4.88 2.22
CA ASP A 41 -0.95 -3.77 1.90
C ASP A 41 0.50 -4.07 2.27
N TYR A 42 0.72 -4.70 3.43
CA TYR A 42 2.07 -5.08 3.86
C TYR A 42 2.76 -6.06 2.90
N TYR A 43 2.02 -7.06 2.38
CA TYR A 43 2.58 -8.01 1.42
C TYR A 43 2.80 -7.39 0.03
N GLU A 44 1.88 -6.53 -0.42
CA GLU A 44 2.01 -5.75 -1.65
C GLU A 44 3.26 -4.86 -1.62
N GLU A 45 3.45 -4.08 -0.56
CA GLU A 45 4.60 -3.18 -0.43
C GLU A 45 5.94 -3.97 -0.40
N ARG A 46 5.97 -5.08 0.33
CA ARG A 46 7.15 -5.95 0.38
C ARG A 46 7.48 -6.56 -0.99
N ARG A 47 6.46 -6.98 -1.74
CA ARG A 47 6.61 -7.49 -3.10
C ARG A 47 7.14 -6.40 -4.04
N TYR A 48 6.55 -5.22 -4.00
CA TYR A 48 6.97 -4.08 -4.82
C TYR A 48 8.42 -3.69 -4.56
N ARG A 49 8.84 -3.66 -3.29
CA ARG A 49 10.24 -3.38 -2.91
C ARG A 49 11.20 -4.45 -3.45
N ARG A 50 10.79 -5.72 -3.42
CA ARG A 50 11.58 -6.83 -3.98
C ARG A 50 11.69 -6.73 -5.49
N GLU A 51 10.60 -6.41 -6.19
CA GLU A 51 10.60 -6.21 -7.64
C GLU A 51 11.50 -5.02 -8.03
N ARG A 52 11.44 -3.89 -7.32
CA ARG A 52 12.39 -2.78 -7.54
C ARG A 52 13.84 -3.17 -7.30
N GLY A 53 14.12 -3.95 -6.25
CA GLY A 53 15.48 -4.45 -5.96
C GLY A 53 16.01 -5.33 -7.10
N MET A 54 15.20 -6.28 -7.56
CA MET A 54 15.52 -7.16 -8.69
C MET A 54 15.74 -6.36 -9.98
N CYS A 55 14.92 -5.36 -10.27
CA CYS A 55 15.10 -4.50 -11.43
C CYS A 55 16.39 -3.67 -11.35
N ARG A 56 16.76 -3.20 -10.15
CA ARG A 56 18.01 -2.47 -9.92
C ARG A 56 19.22 -3.37 -10.19
N GLU A 57 19.21 -4.60 -9.69
CA GLU A 57 20.26 -5.59 -9.90
C GLU A 57 20.40 -5.95 -11.39
N LEU A 58 19.30 -6.27 -12.07
CA LEU A 58 19.31 -6.59 -13.49
C LEU A 58 19.81 -5.42 -14.34
N ARG A 59 19.44 -4.19 -13.98
CA ARG A 59 19.95 -2.99 -14.65
C ARG A 59 21.46 -2.86 -14.46
N GLN A 60 21.96 -3.08 -13.25
CA GLN A 60 23.39 -2.97 -12.96
C GLN A 60 24.18 -4.05 -13.71
N ALA A 61 23.71 -5.29 -13.71
CA ALA A 61 24.33 -6.37 -14.46
C ALA A 61 24.34 -6.09 -15.99
N CYS A 62 23.28 -5.48 -16.52
CA CYS A 62 23.24 -5.06 -17.91
C CYS A 62 24.26 -3.95 -18.24
N LEU A 63 24.42 -2.97 -17.35
CA LEU A 63 25.32 -1.83 -17.55
C LEU A 63 26.79 -2.22 -17.44
N TYR A 64 27.12 -3.09 -16.48
CA TYR A 64 28.51 -3.48 -16.18
C TYR A 64 28.82 -4.91 -16.61
N LYS A 65 28.20 -5.37 -17.70
CA LYS A 65 28.32 -6.75 -18.17
C LYS A 65 29.78 -7.12 -18.51
N GLU A 66 30.57 -6.16 -18.98
CA GLU A 66 31.95 -6.39 -19.42
C GLU A 66 32.86 -6.57 -18.20
N GLU A 67 32.65 -5.75 -17.18
CA GLU A 67 33.35 -5.81 -15.89
C GLU A 67 32.97 -7.06 -15.09
N LEU A 68 31.75 -7.56 -15.27
CA LEU A 68 31.26 -8.80 -14.66
C LEU A 68 31.61 -10.06 -15.47
N GLY A 69 32.22 -9.92 -16.65
CA GLY A 69 32.56 -11.04 -17.53
C GLY A 69 31.34 -11.76 -18.12
N GLU A 70 30.20 -11.07 -18.22
CA GLU A 70 28.98 -11.62 -18.79
C GLU A 70 28.94 -11.47 -20.32
N GLU A 71 28.62 -12.57 -21.02
CA GLU A 71 28.47 -12.56 -22.47
C GLU A 71 27.01 -12.36 -22.93
N GLY A 72 26.84 -11.59 -24.00
CA GLY A 72 25.54 -11.38 -24.65
C GLY A 72 24.63 -10.36 -23.94
N MET A 73 23.31 -10.58 -24.02
CA MET A 73 22.27 -9.64 -23.54
C MET A 73 21.32 -10.28 -22.53
N GLY A 74 21.72 -11.33 -21.81
CA GLY A 74 20.84 -12.08 -20.90
C GLY A 74 20.11 -11.18 -19.90
N ASN A 75 20.87 -10.48 -19.06
CA ASN A 75 20.33 -9.59 -18.03
C ASN A 75 19.62 -8.37 -18.62
N CYS A 76 20.13 -7.80 -19.71
CA CYS A 76 19.46 -6.70 -20.42
C CYS A 76 18.09 -7.10 -20.97
N ARG A 77 17.96 -8.28 -21.59
CA ARG A 77 16.67 -8.79 -22.09
C ARG A 77 15.70 -9.10 -20.96
N ARG A 78 16.21 -9.67 -19.86
CA ARG A 78 15.40 -9.97 -18.67
C ARG A 78 14.89 -8.70 -18.01
N TYR A 79 15.73 -7.68 -17.86
CA TYR A 79 15.33 -6.35 -17.38
C TYR A 79 14.19 -5.78 -18.23
N ARG A 80 14.35 -5.73 -19.56
CA ARG A 80 13.31 -5.20 -20.46
C ARG A 80 11.98 -5.95 -20.41
N ARG A 81 12.01 -7.25 -20.08
CA ARG A 81 10.80 -8.08 -19.98
C ARG A 81 10.06 -7.90 -18.65
N LEU A 82 10.79 -7.72 -17.55
CA LEU A 82 10.23 -7.76 -16.20
C LEU A 82 10.06 -6.39 -15.54
N CYS A 83 10.78 -5.37 -16.02
CA CYS A 83 10.90 -4.06 -15.40
C CYS A 83 10.43 -2.98 -16.39
N THR A 84 9.11 -2.89 -16.60
CA THR A 84 8.44 -1.84 -17.39
C THR A 84 7.88 -0.76 -16.50
#